data_AF-A0AA48MAX0-F1
#
_entry.id   AF-A0AA48MAX0-F1
#
_cell.length_a   1.000
_cell.length_b   1.000
_cell.length_c   1.000
_cell.angle_alpha   90.00
_cell.angle_beta   90.00
_cell.angle_gamma   90.00
#
_symmetry.space_group_name_H-M   'P 1'
#
loop_
_entity.id
_entity.type
_entity.pdbx_description
1 polymer ?
#
loop_
_entity_poly.entity_id
_entity_poly.type
_entity_poly.pdbx_seq_one_letter_code
_entity_poly.pdbx_strand_id
1 'polypeptide(L)'
;MITYLRDLLLGLLAWWCGNGAIRLFPVTPLHPDRLGDWVAFLLFKPVELVMAAILFVLGSVLLGGMIRTHAAEAIRRGVFGEGCLNAVLCVYAGFLGYIQYLKMPMPTLIFGGAAILILLVRMQRRWALQTEIIELMKSTQKQFLSTAFPGKRRI
;
A
#
# COMPACT_ATOMS: atom_id res chain seq x y z
N MET A 1 4.54 -14.93 22.80
CA MET A 1 5.07 -13.68 23.42
C MET A 1 6.16 -13.02 22.56
N ILE A 2 7.20 -13.74 22.12
CA ILE A 2 8.30 -13.18 21.32
C ILE A 2 7.81 -12.52 20.01
N THR A 3 6.83 -13.11 19.35
CA THR A 3 6.19 -12.54 18.14
C THR A 3 5.50 -11.22 18.40
N TYR A 4 4.67 -11.13 19.45
CA TYR A 4 3.99 -9.88 19.82
C TYR A 4 4.97 -8.77 20.25
N LEU A 5 6.08 -9.12 20.92
CA LEU A 5 7.12 -8.16 21.27
C LEU A 5 7.84 -7.64 20.02
N ARG A 6 8.12 -8.52 19.05
CA ARG A 6 8.68 -8.12 17.75
C ARG A 6 7.75 -7.15 17.03
N ASP A 7 6.44 -7.43 17.01
CA ASP A 7 5.46 -6.58 16.33
C ASP A 7 5.31 -5.22 17.04
N LEU A 8 5.44 -5.19 18.36
CA LEU A 8 5.50 -3.93 19.13
C LEU A 8 6.75 -3.11 18.79
N LEU A 9 7.92 -3.77 18.68
CA LEU A 9 9.17 -3.13 18.24
C LEU A 9 9.08 -2.64 16.79
N LEU A 10 8.43 -3.39 15.90
CA LEU A 10 8.19 -2.96 14.52
C LEU A 10 7.28 -1.73 14.46
N GLY A 11 6.25 -1.67 15.31
CA GLY A 11 5.42 -0.47 15.47
C GLY A 11 6.21 0.73 16.00
N LEU A 12 7.10 0.53 16.97
CA LEU A 12 7.99 1.58 17.47
C LEU A 12 8.97 2.07 16.38
N LEU A 13 9.51 1.15 15.59
CA LEU A 13 10.42 1.45 14.49
C LEU A 13 9.69 2.21 13.38
N ALA A 14 8.45 1.82 13.04
CA ALA A 14 7.59 2.55 12.13
C ALA A 14 7.28 3.97 12.63
N TRP A 15 6.97 4.12 13.92
CA TRP A 15 6.81 5.42 14.55
C TRP A 15 8.07 6.27 14.44
N TRP A 16 9.25 5.67 14.66
CA TRP A 16 10.52 6.37 14.59
C TRP A 16 10.86 6.80 13.16
N CYS A 17 10.56 5.96 12.17
CA CYS A 17 10.64 6.32 10.75
C CYS A 17 9.70 7.48 10.41
N GLY A 18 8.46 7.43 10.89
CA GLY A 18 7.51 8.54 10.75
C GLY A 18 8.09 9.83 11.36
N ASN A 19 8.54 9.79 12.61
CA ASN A 19 9.09 10.97 13.28
C ASN A 19 10.37 11.50 12.60
N GLY A 20 11.22 10.60 12.07
CA GLY A 20 12.40 10.93 11.27
C GLY A 20 12.03 11.65 9.97
N ALA A 21 11.04 11.13 9.24
CA ALA A 21 10.51 11.78 8.04
C ALA A 21 9.93 13.17 8.36
N ILE A 22 9.30 13.39 9.53
CA ILE A 22 8.77 14.72 9.90
C ILE A 22 9.93 15.70 10.06
N ARG A 23 10.98 15.28 10.76
CA ARG A 23 12.14 16.14 11.04
C ARG A 23 12.95 16.48 9.78
N LEU A 24 12.97 15.58 8.82
CA LEU A 24 13.67 15.77 7.55
C LEU A 24 12.82 16.56 6.53
N PHE A 25 11.49 16.52 6.64
CA PHE A 25 10.63 17.34 5.80
C PHE A 25 10.59 18.78 6.35
N PRO A 26 10.77 19.81 5.51
CA PRO A 26 10.83 21.19 5.97
C PRO A 26 9.50 21.60 6.60
N VAL A 27 9.60 22.23 7.77
CA VAL A 27 8.48 22.76 8.57
C VAL A 27 7.91 24.04 7.97
N THR A 28 8.62 24.66 7.01
CA THR A 28 8.08 25.80 6.27
C THR A 28 6.85 25.35 5.48
N PRO A 29 5.67 25.95 5.72
CA PRO A 29 4.47 25.60 4.97
C PRO A 29 4.71 25.98 3.52
N LEU A 30 5.10 24.98 2.70
CA LEU A 30 5.09 25.08 1.26
C LEU A 30 3.65 25.40 0.87
N HIS A 31 3.42 26.67 0.54
CA HIS A 31 2.12 27.10 0.07
C HIS A 31 1.88 26.38 -1.26
N PRO A 32 0.72 25.71 -1.44
CA PRO A 32 0.42 25.01 -2.68
C PRO A 32 0.45 25.96 -3.90
N ASP A 33 0.25 27.26 -3.68
CA ASP A 33 0.19 28.27 -4.73
C ASP A 33 1.56 28.75 -5.24
N ARG A 34 2.67 28.42 -4.57
CA ARG A 34 4.02 28.86 -4.98
C ARG A 34 4.87 27.73 -5.52
N LEU A 35 4.65 27.39 -6.79
CA LEU A 35 5.44 26.40 -7.55
C LEU A 35 6.96 26.66 -7.49
N GLY A 36 7.39 27.93 -7.40
CA GLY A 36 8.80 28.29 -7.27
C GLY A 36 9.47 27.75 -6.00
N ASP A 37 8.74 27.68 -4.89
CA ASP A 37 9.27 27.16 -3.61
C ASP A 37 9.44 25.64 -3.68
N TRP A 38 8.57 24.94 -4.42
CA TRP A 38 8.69 23.50 -4.68
C TRP A 38 9.92 23.18 -5.54
N VAL A 39 10.14 23.95 -6.62
CA VAL A 39 11.29 23.76 -7.52
C VAL A 39 12.60 24.09 -6.80
N ALA A 40 12.64 25.19 -6.04
CA ALA A 40 13.80 25.53 -5.22
C ALA A 40 14.07 24.44 -4.18
N PHE A 41 13.04 23.91 -3.52
CA PHE A 41 13.21 22.85 -2.54
C PHE A 41 13.76 21.55 -3.16
N LEU A 42 13.29 21.19 -4.36
CA LEU A 42 13.78 20.04 -5.11
C LEU A 42 15.25 20.22 -5.54
N LEU A 43 15.66 21.44 -5.87
CA LEU A 43 17.03 21.77 -6.26
C LEU A 43 17.99 21.82 -5.06
N PHE A 44 17.58 22.39 -3.94
CA PHE A 44 18.48 22.70 -2.83
C PHE A 44 18.52 21.63 -1.74
N LYS A 45 17.46 20.82 -1.57
CA LYS A 45 17.39 19.78 -0.52
C LYS A 45 16.91 18.40 -1.05
N PRO A 46 17.45 17.90 -2.17
CA PRO A 46 17.02 16.63 -2.75
C PRO A 46 17.30 15.43 -1.84
N VAL A 47 18.42 15.44 -1.09
CA VAL A 47 18.79 14.33 -0.20
C VAL A 47 17.83 14.23 0.98
N GLU A 48 17.43 15.35 1.57
CA GLU A 48 16.45 15.39 2.67
C GLU A 48 15.09 14.88 2.21
N LEU A 49 14.66 15.28 1.00
CA LEU A 49 13.42 14.81 0.38
C LEU A 49 13.44 13.29 0.12
N VAL A 50 14.53 12.77 -0.45
CA VAL A 50 14.69 11.34 -0.73
C VAL A 50 14.70 10.53 0.57
N MET A 51 15.44 10.99 1.59
CA MET A 51 15.47 10.33 2.91
C MET A 51 14.10 10.36 3.59
N ALA A 52 13.38 11.49 3.54
CA ALA A 52 12.02 11.59 4.05
C ALA A 52 11.07 10.64 3.30
N ALA A 53 11.20 10.54 1.97
CA ALA A 53 10.41 9.62 1.15
C ALA A 53 10.68 8.15 1.54
N ILE A 54 11.94 7.76 1.67
CA ILE A 54 12.35 6.39 2.06
C ILE A 54 11.79 6.05 3.45
N LEU A 55 11.97 6.95 4.42
CA LEU A 55 11.49 6.75 5.79
C LEU A 55 9.96 6.68 5.85
N PHE A 56 9.26 7.50 5.07
CA PHE A 56 7.81 7.47 4.98
C PHE A 56 7.32 6.16 4.38
N VAL A 57 7.88 5.74 3.24
CA VAL A 57 7.53 4.47 2.58
C VAL A 57 7.83 3.28 3.49
N LEU A 58 8.99 3.27 4.16
CA LEU A 58 9.36 2.20 5.08
C LEU A 58 8.37 2.11 6.26
N GLY A 59 8.03 3.25 6.88
CA GLY A 59 7.03 3.31 7.94
C GLY A 59 5.65 2.83 7.47
N SER A 60 5.22 3.26 6.28
CA SER A 60 3.94 2.84 5.69
C SER A 60 3.90 1.35 5.35
N VAL A 61 4.99 0.77 4.83
CA VAL A 61 5.08 -0.67 4.53
C VAL A 61 5.04 -1.50 5.82
N LEU A 62 5.76 -1.07 6.85
CA LEU A 62 5.76 -1.74 8.16
C LEU A 62 4.36 -1.72 8.79
N LEU A 63 3.71 -0.55 8.85
CA LEU A 63 2.37 -0.41 9.40
C LEU A 63 1.32 -1.15 8.56
N GLY A 64 1.38 -1.04 7.24
CA GLY A 64 0.47 -1.74 6.34
C GLY A 64 0.60 -3.26 6.44
N GLY A 65 1.84 -3.75 6.56
CA GLY A 65 2.14 -5.16 6.81
C GLY A 65 1.53 -5.64 8.13
N MET A 66 1.77 -4.92 9.22
CA MET A 66 1.22 -5.23 10.54
C MET A 66 -0.32 -5.21 10.56
N ILE A 67 -0.94 -4.18 9.98
CA ILE A 67 -2.41 -4.09 9.90
C ILE A 67 -2.96 -5.29 9.14
N ARG A 68 -2.37 -5.63 8.00
CA ARG A 68 -2.84 -6.75 7.18
C ARG A 68 -2.72 -8.09 7.91
N THR A 69 -1.59 -8.35 8.57
CA THR A 69 -1.37 -9.60 9.30
C THR A 69 -2.29 -9.69 10.51
N HIS A 70 -2.35 -8.65 11.34
CA HIS A 70 -3.16 -8.68 12.56
C HIS A 70 -4.67 -8.62 12.26
N ALA A 71 -5.11 -7.92 11.21
CA ALA A 71 -6.51 -7.94 10.79
C ALA A 71 -6.94 -9.32 10.28
N ALA A 72 -6.11 -9.96 9.43
CA ALA A 72 -6.40 -11.30 8.94
C ALA A 72 -6.45 -12.32 10.10
N GLU A 73 -5.51 -12.23 11.04
CA GLU A 73 -5.45 -13.13 12.19
C GLU A 73 -6.60 -12.89 13.18
N ALA A 74 -7.00 -11.63 13.39
CA ALA A 74 -8.15 -11.27 14.24
C ALA A 74 -9.48 -11.77 13.65
N ILE A 75 -9.67 -11.63 12.33
CA ILE A 75 -10.87 -12.16 11.64
C ILE A 75 -10.90 -13.68 11.72
N ARG A 76 -9.75 -14.33 11.51
CA ARG A 76 -9.65 -15.81 11.48
C ARG A 76 -9.84 -16.46 12.86
N ARG A 77 -9.35 -15.84 13.94
CA ARG A 77 -9.37 -16.43 15.29
C ARG A 77 -10.57 -15.96 16.14
N GLY A 78 -11.31 -14.95 15.69
CA GLY A 78 -12.44 -14.39 16.43
C GLY A 78 -12.00 -13.53 17.63
N VAL A 79 -12.96 -13.01 18.40
CA VAL A 79 -12.71 -12.00 19.46
C VAL A 79 -12.12 -12.61 20.74
N PHE A 80 -12.09 -13.93 20.88
CA PHE A 80 -11.65 -14.60 22.11
C PHE A 80 -10.19 -15.11 22.04
N GLY A 81 -9.47 -15.02 23.16
CA GLY A 81 -8.09 -15.48 23.29
C GLY A 81 -7.08 -14.62 22.50
N GLU A 82 -6.22 -15.27 21.72
CA GLU A 82 -5.16 -14.61 20.95
C GLU A 82 -5.67 -13.65 19.86
N GLY A 83 -6.95 -13.77 19.46
CA GLY A 83 -7.58 -12.84 18.51
C GLY A 83 -7.79 -11.44 19.10
N CYS A 84 -8.01 -11.31 20.40
CA CYS A 84 -8.13 -10.01 21.08
C CYS A 84 -6.81 -9.23 21.05
N LEU A 85 -5.69 -9.91 21.30
CA LEU A 85 -4.34 -9.35 21.22
C LEU A 85 -4.02 -8.85 19.80
N ASN A 86 -4.39 -9.62 18.78
CA ASN A 86 -4.24 -9.21 17.39
C ASN A 86 -5.14 -8.01 17.04
N ALA A 87 -6.37 -7.95 17.56
CA ALA A 87 -7.24 -6.79 17.37
C ALA A 87 -6.64 -5.51 17.99
N VAL A 88 -6.10 -5.61 19.22
CA VAL A 88 -5.43 -4.49 19.89
C VAL A 88 -4.21 -4.02 19.12
N LEU A 89 -3.36 -4.94 18.64
CA LEU A 89 -2.19 -4.59 17.84
C LEU A 89 -2.56 -4.00 16.48
N CYS A 90 -3.67 -4.45 15.88
CA CYS A 90 -4.21 -3.87 14.66
C CYS A 90 -4.69 -2.42 14.90
N VAL A 91 -5.40 -2.16 15.99
CA VAL A 91 -5.83 -0.81 16.38
C VAL A 91 -4.63 0.08 16.68
N TYR A 92 -3.61 -0.45 17.37
CA TYR A 92 -2.36 0.26 17.63
C TYR A 92 -1.64 0.66 16.34
N ALA A 93 -1.45 -0.29 15.41
CA ALA A 93 -0.84 0.00 14.12
C ALA A 93 -1.68 0.99 13.29
N GLY A 94 -3.01 0.87 13.34
CA GLY A 94 -3.93 1.83 12.72
C GLY A 94 -3.80 3.23 13.29
N PHE A 95 -3.67 3.36 14.62
CA PHE A 95 -3.46 4.62 15.31
C PHE A 95 -2.12 5.27 14.95
N LEU A 96 -1.03 4.50 14.89
CA LEU A 96 0.26 5.00 14.43
C LEU A 96 0.20 5.47 12.97
N GLY A 97 -0.48 4.70 12.11
CA GLY A 97 -0.73 5.09 10.72
C GLY A 97 -1.51 6.40 10.64
N TYR A 98 -2.57 6.53 11.42
CA TYR A 98 -3.37 7.76 11.50
C TYR A 98 -2.51 8.98 11.90
N ILE A 99 -1.65 8.84 12.91
CA ILE A 99 -0.75 9.94 13.30
C ILE A 99 0.26 10.25 12.19
N GLN A 100 0.83 9.23 11.54
CA GLN A 100 1.78 9.42 10.44
C GLN A 100 1.13 10.21 9.29
N TYR A 101 -0.12 9.89 8.93
CA TYR A 101 -0.84 10.58 7.85
C TYR A 101 -1.33 11.99 8.24
N LEU A 102 -1.81 12.17 9.48
CA LEU A 102 -2.23 13.50 9.96
C LEU A 102 -1.09 14.48 10.13
N LYS A 103 0.05 14.02 10.68
CA LYS A 103 1.21 14.90 10.91
C LYS A 103 1.99 15.23 9.64
N MET A 104 1.73 14.53 8.53
CA MET A 104 2.41 14.73 7.25
C MET A 104 1.42 14.83 6.07
N PRO A 105 0.57 15.86 5.99
CA PRO A 105 -0.42 15.96 4.91
C PRO A 105 0.23 16.03 3.52
N MET A 106 1.36 16.76 3.40
CA MET A 106 2.07 16.95 2.12
C MET A 106 2.79 15.68 1.62
N PRO A 107 3.67 15.02 2.42
CA PRO A 107 4.25 13.72 2.03
C PRO A 107 3.18 12.67 1.74
N THR A 108 2.09 12.66 2.50
CA THR A 108 0.97 11.74 2.28
C THR A 108 0.29 11.98 0.94
N LEU A 109 0.03 13.23 0.57
CA LEU A 109 -0.55 13.58 -0.72
C LEU A 109 0.36 13.17 -1.88
N ILE A 110 1.65 13.51 -1.79
CA ILE A 110 2.60 13.26 -2.88
C ILE A 110 2.91 11.77 -3.00
N PHE A 111 3.40 11.14 -1.94
CA PHE A 111 3.83 9.74 -1.97
C PHE A 111 2.66 8.76 -1.90
N GLY A 112 1.65 9.06 -1.08
CA GLY A 112 0.42 8.27 -1.02
C GLY A 112 -0.38 8.37 -2.31
N GLY A 113 -0.51 9.57 -2.89
CA GLY A 113 -1.14 9.76 -4.20
C GLY A 113 -0.43 9.01 -5.32
N ALA A 114 0.91 9.10 -5.38
CA ALA A 114 1.71 8.33 -6.32
C ALA A 114 1.55 6.80 -6.13
N ALA A 115 1.55 6.33 -4.89
CA ALA A 115 1.34 4.92 -4.57
C ALA A 115 -0.05 4.42 -5.00
N ILE A 116 -1.11 5.21 -4.75
CA ILE A 116 -2.47 4.90 -5.20
C ILE A 116 -2.53 4.85 -6.73
N LEU A 117 -1.89 5.80 -7.42
CA LEU A 117 -1.85 5.81 -8.88
C LEU A 117 -1.17 4.55 -9.44
N ILE A 118 -0.03 4.15 -8.86
CA ILE A 118 0.67 2.91 -9.22
C ILE A 118 -0.22 1.68 -8.97
N LEU A 119 -0.94 1.66 -7.85
CA LEU A 119 -1.88 0.58 -7.54
C LEU A 119 -3.04 0.52 -8.53
N LEU A 120 -3.63 1.66 -8.90
CA LEU A 120 -4.69 1.74 -9.90
C LEU A 120 -4.22 1.25 -11.26
N VAL A 121 -3.03 1.67 -11.70
CA VAL A 121 -2.42 1.19 -12.96
C VAL A 121 -2.18 -0.31 -12.92
N ARG A 122 -1.67 -0.83 -11.80
CA ARG A 122 -1.47 -2.29 -11.61
C ARG A 122 -2.78 -3.05 -11.59
N MET A 123 -3.84 -2.50 -11.01
CA MET A 123 -5.17 -3.10 -11.05
C MET A 123 -5.67 -3.12 -12.48
N GLN A 124 -5.70 -2.00 -13.19
CA GLN A 124 -6.13 -1.97 -14.60
C GLN A 124 -5.39 -2.99 -15.47
N ARG A 125 -4.07 -3.11 -15.32
CA ARG A 125 -3.30 -4.15 -16.02
C ARG A 125 -3.74 -5.58 -15.66
N ARG A 126 -3.99 -5.86 -14.38
CA ARG A 126 -4.48 -7.18 -13.96
C ARG A 126 -5.86 -7.49 -14.55
N TRP A 127 -6.75 -6.51 -14.60
CA TRP A 127 -8.07 -6.67 -15.20
C TRP A 127 -7.96 -6.92 -16.71
N ALA A 128 -7.12 -6.18 -17.43
CA ALA A 128 -6.86 -6.39 -18.85
C ALA A 128 -6.30 -7.80 -19.15
N LEU A 129 -5.35 -8.27 -18.34
CA LEU A 129 -4.81 -9.62 -18.47
C LEU A 129 -5.87 -10.70 -18.20
N GLN A 130 -6.76 -10.49 -17.22
CA GLN A 130 -7.86 -11.43 -16.95
C GLN A 130 -8.84 -11.50 -18.13
N THR A 131 -9.17 -10.37 -18.76
CA THR A 131 -10.04 -10.36 -19.95
C THR A 131 -9.42 -11.07 -21.13
N GLU A 132 -8.12 -10.86 -21.39
CA GLU A 132 -7.40 -11.57 -22.46
C GLU A 132 -7.38 -13.09 -22.23
N ILE A 133 -7.13 -13.53 -20.99
CA ILE A 133 -7.14 -14.97 -20.64
C ILE A 133 -8.53 -15.57 -20.87
N ILE A 134 -9.61 -14.86 -20.48
CA ILE A 134 -10.99 -15.34 -20.67
C ILE A 134 -11.32 -15.44 -22.16
N GLU A 135 -10.91 -14.47 -22.97
CA GLU A 135 -11.12 -14.51 -24.43
C GLU A 135 -10.35 -15.63 -25.11
N LEU A 136 -9.08 -15.84 -24.73
CA LEU A 136 -8.26 -16.95 -25.20
C LEU A 136 -8.82 -18.31 -24.79
N MET A 137 -9.34 -18.45 -23.57
CA MET A 137 -10.03 -19.67 -23.14
C MET A 137 -11.27 -19.94 -23.99
N LYS A 138 -12.07 -18.90 -24.27
CA LYS A 138 -13.30 -19.02 -25.06
C LYS A 138 -13.03 -19.34 -26.52
N SER A 139 -11.98 -18.76 -27.12
CA SER A 139 -11.56 -19.07 -28.50
C SER A 139 -11.00 -20.48 -28.60
N THR A 140 -10.16 -20.89 -27.66
CA THR A 140 -9.60 -22.25 -27.57
C THR A 140 -10.70 -23.28 -27.38
N GLN A 141 -11.69 -23.02 -26.51
CA GLN A 141 -12.84 -23.91 -26.32
C GLN A 141 -13.71 -24.02 -27.58
N LYS A 142 -13.94 -22.91 -28.30
CA LYS A 142 -14.65 -22.93 -29.59
C LYS A 142 -13.90 -23.74 -30.65
N GLN A 143 -12.58 -23.58 -30.72
CA GLN A 143 -11.74 -24.30 -31.66
C GLN A 143 -11.66 -25.80 -31.33
N PHE A 144 -11.58 -26.14 -30.04
CA PHE A 144 -11.63 -27.52 -29.58
C PHE A 144 -12.98 -28.19 -29.92
N LEU A 145 -14.09 -27.49 -29.71
CA LEU A 145 -15.43 -27.97 -30.08
C LEU A 145 -15.61 -28.13 -31.60
N SER A 146 -15.03 -27.26 -32.42
CA SER A 146 -15.09 -27.38 -33.88
C SER A 146 -14.21 -28.51 -34.42
N THR A 147 -13.07 -28.80 -33.78
CA THR A 147 -12.22 -29.95 -34.12
C THR A 147 -12.76 -31.28 -33.59
N ALA A 148 -13.44 -31.27 -32.44
CA ALA A 148 -14.02 -32.49 -31.85
C ALA A 148 -15.31 -32.95 -32.55
N PHE A 149 -16.04 -32.04 -33.20
CA PHE A 149 -17.21 -32.35 -34.02
C PHE A 149 -17.07 -31.79 -35.45
N PRO A 150 -16.20 -32.37 -36.29
CA PRO A 150 -16.03 -31.95 -37.67
C PRO A 150 -17.17 -32.50 -38.53
N GLY A 151 -18.36 -31.89 -38.41
CA GLY A 151 -19.48 -32.19 -39.32
C GLY A 151 -20.79 -32.53 -38.64
N LYS A 152 -21.54 -31.49 -38.26
CA LYS A 152 -22.99 -31.50 -38.49
C LYS A 152 -23.29 -30.39 -39.48
N ARG A 153 -23.04 -30.67 -40.77
CA ARG A 153 -23.77 -29.97 -41.84
C ARG A 153 -25.23 -30.34 -41.65
N ARG A 154 -26.08 -29.34 -41.44
CA ARG A 154 -27.53 -29.49 -41.59
C ARG A 154 -27.80 -30.05 -42.98
N ILE A 155 -28.33 -31.28 -43.04
CA ILE A 155 -29.47 -31.67 -43.87
C ILE A 155 -30.28 -32.64 -43.01
#